data_AF-A0A7S1C3S6-F1
#
_entry.id   AF-A0A7S1C3S6-F1
#
_cell.length_a   1.000
_cell.length_b   1.000
_cell.length_c   1.000
_cell.angle_alpha   90.00
_cell.angle_beta   90.00
_cell.angle_gamma   90.00
#
_symmetry.space_group_name_H-M   'P 1'
#
loop_
_entity.id
_entity.type
_entity.pdbx_description
1 polymer ?
#
loop_
_entity_poly.entity_id
_entity_poly.type
_entity_poly.pdbx_seq_one_letter_code
_entity_poly.pdbx_strand_id
1 'polypeptide(L)'
;AETATSHLVLAELYFLLFMPELAEPHALEAVRIRSRLLGDHESVVDALDAQARAQNGAGKIDAADDSWARQHAIARRLGLRRDRRSCAWNLLCPGLPGVAPRLRRNFIRALVLLYLVVSVLAWSYE
;
A
#
# COMPACT_ATOMS: atom_id res chain seq x y z
N ALA A 1 -17.31 -12.62 14.33
CA ALA A 1 -17.21 -11.22 13.85
C ALA A 1 -16.25 -10.41 14.72
N GLU A 2 -16.48 -10.37 16.03
CA GLU A 2 -15.69 -9.61 17.03
C GLU A 2 -14.17 -9.84 16.98
N THR A 3 -13.73 -11.08 16.75
CA THR A 3 -12.30 -11.41 16.56
C THR A 3 -11.67 -10.67 15.37
N ALA A 4 -12.39 -10.55 14.26
CA ALA A 4 -11.92 -9.85 13.07
C ALA A 4 -11.99 -8.32 13.20
N THR A 5 -12.88 -7.77 14.03
CA THR A 5 -12.84 -6.34 14.40
C THR A 5 -11.67 -6.04 15.33
N SER A 6 -11.35 -6.92 16.29
CA SER A 6 -10.17 -6.78 17.15
C SER A 6 -8.87 -6.77 16.34
N HIS A 7 -8.70 -7.73 15.41
CA HIS A 7 -7.54 -7.74 14.51
C HIS A 7 -7.46 -6.52 13.60
N LEU A 8 -8.58 -6.00 13.10
CA LEU A 8 -8.58 -4.77 12.31
C LEU A 8 -8.10 -3.56 13.13
N VAL A 9 -8.62 -3.39 14.35
CA VAL A 9 -8.24 -2.30 15.26
C VAL A 9 -6.76 -2.40 15.65
N LEU A 10 -6.25 -3.61 15.91
CA LEU A 10 -4.82 -3.82 16.16
C LEU A 10 -3.96 -3.44 14.94
N ALA A 11 -4.38 -3.82 13.72
CA ALA A 11 -3.67 -3.44 12.50
C ALA A 11 -3.62 -1.92 12.30
N GLU A 12 -4.73 -1.21 12.54
CA GLU A 12 -4.76 0.25 12.46
C GLU A 12 -3.90 0.91 13.55
N LEU A 13 -3.91 0.40 14.79
CA LEU A 13 -3.04 0.87 15.86
C LEU A 13 -1.55 0.69 15.51
N TYR A 14 -1.13 -0.50 15.07
CA TYR A 14 0.26 -0.72 14.67
C TYR A 14 0.67 0.14 13.47
N PHE A 15 -0.24 0.38 12.51
CA PHE A 15 0.02 1.31 11.41
C PHE A 15 0.20 2.76 11.89
N LEU A 16 -0.65 3.24 12.81
CA LEU A 16 -0.54 4.58 13.41
C LEU A 16 0.72 4.76 14.26
N LEU A 17 1.23 3.67 14.84
CA LEU A 17 2.51 3.63 15.57
C LEU A 17 3.74 3.43 14.66
N PHE A 18 3.58 3.52 13.33
CA PHE A 18 4.63 3.31 12.33
C PHE A 18 5.33 1.93 12.42
N MET A 19 4.60 0.88 12.83
CA MET A 19 5.06 -0.51 12.88
C MET A 19 4.29 -1.38 11.86
N PRO A 20 4.46 -1.17 10.54
CA PRO A 20 3.67 -1.84 9.51
C PRO A 20 3.91 -3.37 9.47
N GLU A 21 5.06 -3.86 9.91
CA GLU A 21 5.40 -5.28 9.99
C GLU A 21 4.52 -6.04 11.00
N LEU A 22 4.09 -5.36 12.06
CA LEU A 22 3.14 -5.89 13.04
C LEU A 22 1.68 -5.68 12.58
N ALA A 23 1.41 -4.64 11.80
CA ALA A 23 0.08 -4.36 11.26
C ALA A 23 -0.37 -5.38 10.20
N GLU A 24 0.53 -5.76 9.28
CA GLU A 24 0.24 -6.63 8.14
C GLU A 24 -0.38 -7.99 8.51
N PRO A 25 0.17 -8.80 9.44
CA PRO A 25 -0.41 -10.10 9.79
C PRO A 25 -1.81 -9.97 10.41
N HIS A 26 -2.06 -8.91 11.19
CA HIS A 26 -3.38 -8.66 11.77
C HIS A 26 -4.40 -8.23 10.70
N ALA A 27 -4.01 -7.41 9.73
CA ALA A 27 -4.88 -7.03 8.62
C ALA A 27 -5.22 -8.22 7.72
N LEU A 28 -4.22 -9.06 7.39
CA LEU A 28 -4.42 -10.31 6.63
C LEU A 28 -5.41 -11.25 7.32
N GLU A 29 -5.29 -11.43 8.63
CA GLU A 29 -6.19 -12.30 9.39
C GLU A 29 -7.61 -11.72 9.48
N ALA A 30 -7.75 -10.40 9.65
CA ALA A 30 -9.04 -9.71 9.58
C ALA A 30 -9.73 -9.89 8.21
N VAL A 31 -8.98 -9.76 7.11
CA VAL A 31 -9.48 -10.05 5.75
C VAL A 31 -9.89 -11.52 5.61
N ARG A 32 -9.05 -12.47 6.06
CA ARG A 32 -9.33 -13.91 5.97
C ARG A 32 -10.64 -14.28 6.68
N ILE A 33 -10.83 -13.80 7.91
CA ILE A 33 -12.05 -14.08 8.70
C ILE A 33 -13.26 -13.39 8.05
N ARG A 34 -13.18 -12.10 7.70
CA ARG A 34 -14.33 -11.36 7.13
C ARG A 34 -14.73 -11.91 5.76
N SER A 35 -13.78 -12.21 4.86
CA SER A 35 -14.09 -12.80 3.55
C SER A 35 -14.75 -14.18 3.67
N ARG A 36 -14.36 -15.00 4.66
CA ARG A 36 -14.96 -16.32 4.89
C ARG A 36 -16.37 -16.25 5.49
N LEU A 37 -16.64 -15.26 6.34
CA LEU A 37 -17.93 -15.12 7.03
C LEU A 37 -18.98 -14.33 6.24
N LEU A 38 -18.56 -13.34 5.44
CA LEU A 38 -19.45 -12.33 4.86
C LEU A 38 -19.39 -12.25 3.33
N GLY A 39 -18.44 -12.91 2.67
CA GLY A 39 -18.28 -12.86 1.22
C GLY A 39 -17.93 -11.45 0.72
N ASP A 40 -18.63 -10.97 -0.31
CA ASP A 40 -18.53 -9.59 -0.78
C ASP A 40 -19.38 -8.69 0.15
N HIS A 41 -18.72 -7.98 1.07
CA HIS A 41 -19.37 -7.10 2.06
C HIS A 41 -18.50 -5.86 2.35
N GLU A 42 -19.11 -4.73 2.76
CA GLU A 42 -18.38 -3.47 3.02
C GLU A 42 -17.25 -3.64 4.04
N SER A 43 -17.48 -4.41 5.10
CA SER A 43 -16.43 -4.73 6.08
C SER A 43 -15.22 -5.47 5.50
N VAL A 44 -15.36 -6.18 4.37
CA VAL A 44 -14.22 -6.78 3.66
C VAL A 44 -13.47 -5.72 2.85
N VAL A 45 -14.17 -4.72 2.31
CA VAL A 45 -13.56 -3.54 1.67
C VAL A 45 -12.70 -2.76 2.67
N ASP A 46 -13.16 -2.57 3.90
CA ASP A 46 -12.37 -1.92 4.96
C ASP A 46 -11.13 -2.71 5.37
N ALA A 47 -11.26 -4.03 5.48
CA ALA A 47 -10.15 -4.88 5.87
C ALA A 47 -9.07 -4.97 4.78
N LEU A 48 -9.47 -4.96 3.50
CA LEU A 48 -8.53 -4.89 2.39
C LEU A 48 -7.80 -3.54 2.33
N ASP A 49 -8.45 -2.44 2.72
CA ASP A 49 -7.79 -1.13 2.81
C ASP A 49 -6.71 -1.11 3.90
N ALA A 50 -7.05 -1.63 5.10
CA ALA A 50 -6.10 -1.79 6.19
C ALA A 50 -4.93 -2.70 5.80
N GLN A 51 -5.20 -3.79 5.07
CA GLN A 51 -4.17 -4.69 4.56
C GLN A 51 -3.23 -3.98 3.58
N ALA A 52 -3.79 -3.27 2.59
CA ALA A 52 -3.00 -2.56 1.59
C ALA A 52 -2.15 -1.45 2.20
N ARG A 53 -2.70 -0.70 3.17
CA ARG A 53 -1.96 0.31 3.95
C ARG A 53 -0.79 -0.30 4.71
N ALA A 54 -0.99 -1.40 5.42
CA ALA A 54 0.07 -2.10 6.14
C ALA A 54 1.17 -2.63 5.20
N GLN A 55 0.78 -3.27 4.09
CA GLN A 55 1.71 -3.77 3.07
C GLN A 55 2.52 -2.65 2.42
N ASN A 56 1.89 -1.51 2.13
CA ASN A 56 2.57 -0.34 1.58
C ASN A 56 3.62 0.20 2.57
N GLY A 57 3.25 0.34 3.85
CA GLY A 57 4.17 0.74 4.93
C GLY A 57 5.35 -0.22 5.08
N ALA A 58 5.14 -1.53 4.96
CA ALA A 58 6.17 -2.57 4.99
C ALA A 58 6.99 -2.66 3.68
N GLY A 59 6.82 -1.72 2.74
CA GLY A 59 7.54 -1.67 1.47
C GLY A 59 7.07 -2.68 0.41
N LYS A 60 6.01 -3.46 0.68
CA LYS A 60 5.44 -4.49 -0.22
C LYS A 60 4.44 -3.86 -1.19
N ILE A 61 4.93 -2.96 -2.04
CA ILE A 61 4.06 -2.12 -2.90
C ILE A 61 3.20 -2.94 -3.85
N ASP A 62 3.77 -3.94 -4.53
CA ASP A 62 3.02 -4.76 -5.52
C ASP A 62 1.84 -5.51 -4.85
N ALA A 63 2.04 -6.02 -3.62
CA ALA A 63 0.99 -6.69 -2.85
C ALA A 63 -0.09 -5.71 -2.33
N ALA A 64 0.28 -4.47 -2.04
CA ALA A 64 -0.66 -3.41 -1.68
C ALA A 64 -1.54 -3.01 -2.88
N ASP A 65 -0.94 -2.86 -4.07
CA ASP A 65 -1.65 -2.57 -5.32
C ASP A 65 -2.67 -3.67 -5.66
N ASP A 66 -2.30 -4.96 -5.51
CA ASP A 66 -3.22 -6.09 -5.67
C ASP A 66 -4.37 -6.07 -4.65
N SER A 67 -4.08 -5.72 -3.39
CA SER A 67 -5.08 -5.63 -2.32
C SER A 67 -6.08 -4.49 -2.57
N TRP A 68 -5.60 -3.31 -3.00
CA TRP A 68 -6.46 -2.20 -3.43
C TRP A 68 -7.26 -2.53 -4.71
N ALA A 69 -6.67 -3.24 -5.67
CA ALA A 69 -7.38 -3.69 -6.87
C ALA A 69 -8.56 -4.62 -6.50
N ARG A 70 -8.34 -5.55 -5.56
CA ARG A 70 -9.38 -6.44 -5.02
C ARG A 70 -10.45 -5.67 -4.24
N GLN A 71 -10.05 -4.72 -3.39
CA GLN A 71 -10.96 -3.83 -2.66
C GLN A 71 -11.89 -3.08 -3.62
N HIS A 72 -11.34 -2.47 -4.67
CA HIS A 72 -12.11 -1.74 -5.67
C HIS A 72 -13.01 -2.66 -6.52
N ALA A 73 -12.66 -3.92 -6.72
CA ALA A 73 -13.54 -4.88 -7.40
C ALA A 73 -14.78 -5.19 -6.54
N ILE A 74 -14.60 -5.45 -5.25
CA ILE A 74 -15.69 -5.73 -4.30
C ILE A 74 -16.56 -4.48 -4.08
N ALA A 75 -15.94 -3.32 -3.81
CA ALA A 75 -16.66 -2.06 -3.61
C ALA A 75 -17.55 -1.70 -4.81
N ARG A 76 -17.10 -1.97 -6.03
CA ARG A 76 -17.87 -1.72 -7.26
C ARG A 76 -19.06 -2.67 -7.42
N ARG A 77 -18.93 -3.94 -7.01
CA ARG A 77 -20.06 -4.89 -6.97
C ARG A 77 -21.12 -4.47 -5.95
N LEU A 78 -20.69 -3.89 -4.83
CA LEU A 78 -21.55 -3.37 -3.76
C LEU A 78 -22.16 -1.98 -4.05
N GLY A 79 -21.82 -1.35 -5.19
CA GLY A 79 -22.28 0.01 -5.52
C GLY A 79 -21.66 1.12 -4.66
N LEU A 80 -20.66 0.81 -3.83
CA LEU A 80 -20.00 1.77 -2.95
C LEU A 80 -19.15 2.76 -3.77
N ARG A 81 -19.43 4.07 -3.65
CA ARG A 81 -18.60 5.15 -4.22
C ARG A 81 -17.29 5.33 -3.42
N ARG A 82 -16.42 4.32 -3.38
CA ARG A 82 -15.02 4.50 -2.95
C ARG A 82 -14.20 5.05 -4.10
N ASP A 83 -13.80 6.31 -3.98
CA ASP A 83 -12.97 6.99 -4.98
C ASP A 83 -11.59 6.33 -5.07
N ARG A 84 -11.09 6.16 -6.30
CA ARG A 84 -9.73 5.69 -6.60
C ARG A 84 -8.66 6.68 -6.13
N ARG A 85 -9.05 7.95 -5.87
CA ARG A 85 -8.15 9.03 -5.46
C ARG A 85 -7.42 8.80 -4.13
N SER A 86 -7.97 8.04 -3.19
CA SER A 86 -7.26 7.75 -1.92
C SER A 86 -5.94 7.01 -2.17
N CYS A 87 -5.94 6.09 -3.15
CA CYS A 87 -4.73 5.43 -3.62
C CYS A 87 -3.86 6.36 -4.50
N ALA A 88 -4.47 7.32 -5.21
CA ALA A 88 -3.74 8.28 -6.04
C ALA A 88 -3.06 9.40 -5.23
N TRP A 89 -3.52 9.70 -4.02
CA TRP A 89 -2.73 10.47 -3.05
C TRP A 89 -1.47 9.67 -2.68
N ASN A 90 -1.62 8.37 -2.42
CA ASN A 90 -0.53 7.38 -2.41
C ASN A 90 0.21 7.23 -3.77
N LEU A 91 0.06 8.15 -4.73
CA LEU A 91 0.85 8.28 -5.95
C LEU A 91 1.49 9.69 -6.16
N LEU A 92 1.66 10.56 -5.15
CA LEU A 92 2.10 11.96 -5.40
C LEU A 92 3.40 12.45 -4.70
N CYS A 93 3.50 12.43 -3.37
CA CYS A 93 4.56 13.08 -2.60
C CYS A 93 5.46 12.05 -1.88
N PRO A 94 6.75 11.89 -2.25
CA PRO A 94 7.67 10.90 -1.67
C PRO A 94 7.84 10.93 -0.14
N GLY A 95 8.04 9.73 0.45
CA GLY A 95 8.48 9.54 1.84
C GLY A 95 7.45 9.80 2.94
N LEU A 96 6.29 10.35 2.58
CA LEU A 96 5.09 10.43 3.42
C LEU A 96 4.08 9.37 2.95
N PRO A 97 3.05 8.99 3.74
CA PRO A 97 1.94 8.18 3.24
C PRO A 97 1.22 8.93 2.09
N GLY A 98 1.68 8.67 0.86
CA GLY A 98 1.41 9.52 -0.30
C GLY A 98 2.29 9.27 -1.57
N VAL A 99 2.97 8.12 -1.81
CA VAL A 99 4.11 7.97 -2.78
C VAL A 99 3.89 7.13 -4.07
N ALA A 100 4.07 7.71 -5.28
CA ALA A 100 4.05 6.93 -6.53
C ALA A 100 5.25 5.98 -6.73
N PRO A 101 5.05 4.67 -6.98
CA PRO A 101 6.14 3.76 -7.31
C PRO A 101 6.71 3.97 -8.73
N ARG A 102 5.92 4.47 -9.69
CA ARG A 102 6.39 4.66 -11.09
C ARG A 102 7.51 5.67 -11.23
N LEU A 103 7.56 6.70 -10.39
CA LEU A 103 8.63 7.70 -10.42
C LEU A 103 9.94 7.10 -9.90
N ARG A 104 9.90 6.22 -8.90
CA ARG A 104 11.08 5.66 -8.21
C ARG A 104 12.01 4.87 -9.14
N ARG A 105 11.45 4.05 -10.06
CA ARG A 105 12.25 3.28 -11.04
C ARG A 105 12.96 4.17 -12.05
N ASN A 106 12.36 5.30 -12.44
CA ASN A 106 12.98 6.27 -13.35
C ASN A 106 13.92 7.23 -12.61
N PHE A 107 13.65 7.55 -11.35
CA PHE A 107 14.51 8.36 -10.48
C PHE A 107 15.82 7.65 -10.15
N ILE A 108 15.78 6.35 -9.83
CA ILE A 108 16.98 5.52 -9.64
C ILE A 108 17.79 5.45 -10.95
N ARG A 109 17.13 5.24 -12.10
CA ARG A 109 17.80 5.30 -13.41
C ARG A 109 18.44 6.65 -13.70
N ALA A 110 17.75 7.75 -13.38
CA ALA A 110 18.27 9.10 -13.57
C ALA A 110 19.49 9.39 -12.68
N LEU A 111 19.47 8.96 -11.42
CA LEU A 111 20.63 9.05 -10.53
C LEU A 111 21.83 8.23 -11.01
N VAL A 112 21.60 7.00 -11.49
CA VAL A 112 22.66 6.15 -12.06
C VAL A 112 23.24 6.77 -13.34
N LEU A 113 22.39 7.31 -14.22
CA LEU A 113 22.85 8.03 -15.42
C LEU A 113 23.63 9.31 -15.08
N LEU A 114 23.15 10.10 -14.11
CA LEU A 114 23.85 11.30 -13.64
C LEU A 114 25.22 10.96 -13.06
N TYR A 115 25.31 9.93 -12.22
CA TYR A 115 26.57 9.44 -11.67
C TYR A 115 27.54 9.01 -12.78
N LEU A 116 27.09 8.20 -13.75
CA LEU A 116 27.92 7.77 -14.89
C LEU A 116 28.42 8.96 -15.72
N VAL A 117 27.58 9.96 -15.99
CA VAL A 117 27.97 11.18 -16.72
C VAL A 117 29.04 11.96 -15.94
N VAL A 118 28.87 12.12 -14.62
CA VAL A 118 29.86 12.80 -13.77
C VAL A 118 31.18 12.04 -13.73
N SER A 119 31.15 10.70 -13.63
CA SER A 119 32.36 9.86 -13.66
C SER A 119 33.11 9.96 -14.99
N VAL A 120 32.41 9.97 -16.13
CA VAL A 120 33.02 10.12 -17.46
C VAL A 120 33.63 11.50 -17.64
N LEU A 121 32.95 12.57 -17.20
CA LEU A 121 33.48 13.92 -17.28
C LEU A 121 34.73 14.09 -16.41
N ALA A 122 34.73 13.56 -15.17
CA ALA A 122 35.90 13.60 -14.29
C ALA A 122 37.15 12.97 -14.95
N TRP A 123 36.97 11.87 -15.69
CA TRP A 123 38.05 11.18 -16.41
C TRP A 123 38.53 11.89 -17.70
N SER A 124 37.89 12.99 -18.10
CA SER A 124 38.30 13.82 -19.25
C SER A 124 38.99 15.14 -18.88
N TYR A 125 39.13 15.40 -17.58
CA TYR A 125 39.77 16.61 -17.02
C TYR A 125 41.08 16.30 -16.26
N GLU A 126 41.54 15.05 -16.30
CA GLU A 126 42.93 14.63 -15.97
C GLU A 126 43.76 14.46 -17.26
#